data_AF-A0A813SI96-F1
#
_entry.id   AF-A0A813SI96-F1
#
_cell.length_a   1.000
_cell.length_b   1.000
_cell.length_c   1.000
_cell.angle_alpha   90.00
_cell.angle_beta   90.00
_cell.angle_gamma   90.00
#
_symmetry.space_group_name_H-M   'P 1'
#
loop_
_entity.id
_entity.type
_entity.pdbx_description
1 polymer ?
#
loop_
_entity_poly.entity_id
_entity_poly.type
_entity_poly.pdbx_seq_one_letter_code
_entity_poly.pdbx_strand_id
1 'polypeptide(L)'
;MAANTHSNLRLCRLCVWENYNGLGFNLDRQNGPPYLVFAVESYSPAAVGGLQMQDVILQVNREDVGNVDYETFRQCIDRARQKGPVELLVCNSSKYQEMKANSMPIDPSSAIRMGTPATMPEHIRNEYMQRAPRICEIKMKPEDTSFGFAVAN
;
A
#
# COMPACT_ATOMS: atom_id res chain seq x y z
N MET A 1 -29.43 17.21 18.29
CA MET A 1 -29.04 15.79 18.18
C MET A 1 -28.03 15.71 17.05
N ALA A 2 -26.73 15.68 17.37
CA ALA A 2 -25.67 15.75 16.36
C ALA A 2 -25.57 14.41 15.63
N ALA A 3 -25.69 14.45 14.30
CA ALA A 3 -25.54 13.27 13.46
C ALA A 3 -24.13 12.71 13.60
N ASN A 4 -24.06 11.48 14.09
CA ASN A 4 -22.84 10.70 14.23
C ASN A 4 -22.50 10.11 12.85
N THR A 5 -21.96 10.92 11.94
CA THR A 5 -21.52 10.48 10.60
C THR A 5 -20.04 10.12 10.64
N HIS A 6 -19.78 8.82 10.58
CA HIS A 6 -18.52 8.18 10.91
C HIS A 6 -17.33 8.75 10.13
N SER A 7 -16.27 9.09 10.86
CA SER A 7 -14.95 9.45 10.37
C SER A 7 -14.46 8.42 9.36
N ASN A 8 -14.49 8.74 8.06
CA ASN A 8 -13.90 7.91 7.00
C ASN A 8 -12.36 8.02 6.97
N LEU A 9 -11.75 8.21 8.15
CA LEU A 9 -10.31 8.18 8.39
C LEU A 9 -9.93 6.76 8.78
N ARG A 10 -8.83 6.25 8.21
CA ARG A 10 -8.22 4.98 8.59
C ARG A 10 -6.78 5.22 8.98
N LEU A 11 -6.35 4.55 10.04
CA LEU A 11 -4.94 4.46 10.42
C LEU A 11 -4.46 3.05 10.09
N CYS A 12 -3.80 2.90 8.95
CA CYS A 12 -3.33 1.63 8.43
C CYS A 12 -1.90 1.36 8.91
N ARG A 13 -1.70 0.40 9.80
CA ARG A 13 -0.38 -0.03 10.29
C ARG A 13 0.12 -1.21 9.46
N LEU A 14 1.11 -0.96 8.61
CA LEU A 14 1.67 -1.91 7.66
C LEU A 14 3.01 -2.45 8.17
N CYS A 15 3.07 -3.73 8.50
CA CYS A 15 4.29 -4.45 8.83
C CYS A 15 5.02 -4.81 7.55
N VAL A 16 6.35 -4.74 7.57
CA VAL A 16 7.19 -5.24 6.48
C VAL A 16 7.31 -6.75 6.65
N TRP A 17 6.88 -7.51 5.65
CA TRP A 17 7.00 -8.97 5.65
C TRP A 17 8.26 -9.39 4.92
N GLU A 18 9.03 -10.31 5.52
CA GLU A 18 10.31 -10.77 4.96
C GLU A 18 10.16 -11.42 3.57
N ASN A 19 9.03 -12.07 3.33
CA ASN A 19 8.72 -12.76 2.08
C ASN A 19 7.94 -11.91 1.07
N TYR A 20 7.92 -10.59 1.25
CA TYR A 20 7.26 -9.65 0.34
C TYR A 20 8.14 -8.40 0.12
N ASN A 21 8.37 -8.02 -1.14
CA ASN A 21 9.19 -6.86 -1.44
C ASN A 21 8.36 -5.57 -1.41
N GLY A 22 8.58 -4.74 -0.39
CA GLY A 22 7.87 -3.47 -0.25
C GLY A 22 6.61 -3.57 0.62
N LEU A 23 5.64 -2.70 0.35
CA LEU A 23 4.35 -2.67 1.06
C LEU A 23 3.16 -3.00 0.15
N GLY A 24 3.34 -2.95 -1.17
CA GLY A 24 2.34 -3.37 -2.15
C GLY A 24 1.29 -2.35 -2.50
N PHE A 25 1.69 -1.08 -2.60
CA PHE A 25 0.83 -0.04 -3.15
C PHE A 25 1.64 0.89 -4.05
N ASN A 26 0.95 1.50 -5.01
CA ASN A 26 1.50 2.50 -5.90
C ASN A 26 0.77 3.81 -5.71
N LEU A 27 1.50 4.92 -5.84
CA LEU A 27 0.93 6.26 -5.81
C LEU A 27 0.63 6.74 -7.23
N ASP A 28 -0.35 7.62 -7.34
CA ASP A 28 -0.49 8.46 -8.51
C ASP A 28 0.68 9.45 -8.56
N ARG A 29 1.55 9.29 -9.55
CA ARG A 29 2.75 10.12 -9.75
C ARG A 29 2.52 11.28 -10.70
N GLN A 30 1.36 11.34 -11.35
CA GLN A 30 1.05 12.42 -12.29
C GLN A 30 0.68 13.71 -11.57
N ASN A 31 0.17 13.57 -10.35
CA ASN A 31 -0.29 14.68 -9.52
C ASN A 31 0.70 14.94 -8.38
N GLY A 32 0.89 16.22 -8.07
CA GLY A 32 1.61 16.65 -6.87
C GLY A 32 0.82 16.33 -5.58
N PRO A 33 1.31 16.77 -4.41
CA PRO A 33 0.58 16.58 -3.17
C PRO A 33 -0.84 17.20 -3.24
N PRO A 34 -1.84 16.57 -2.60
CA PRO A 34 -1.71 15.39 -1.73
C PRO A 34 -1.56 14.09 -2.54
N TYR A 35 -0.84 13.11 -2.00
CA TYR A 35 -0.58 11.84 -2.69
C TYR A 35 -1.74 10.86 -2.55
N LEU A 36 -2.18 10.31 -3.69
CA LEU A 36 -3.24 9.31 -3.77
C LEU A 36 -2.69 7.92 -4.04
N VAL A 37 -3.29 6.92 -3.41
CA VAL A 37 -3.07 5.51 -3.72
C VAL A 37 -3.76 5.18 -5.04
N PHE A 38 -2.95 4.88 -6.06
CA PHE A 38 -3.42 4.52 -7.39
C PHE A 38 -3.73 3.03 -7.51
N ALA A 39 -2.95 2.17 -6.86
CA ALA A 39 -3.17 0.73 -6.89
C ALA A 39 -2.71 0.09 -5.59
N VAL A 40 -3.38 -1.00 -5.21
CA VAL A 40 -3.00 -1.85 -4.07
C VAL A 40 -2.90 -3.28 -4.59
N GLU A 41 -1.74 -3.90 -4.39
CA GLU A 41 -1.49 -5.26 -4.82
C GLU A 41 -2.24 -6.25 -3.92
N SER A 42 -2.92 -7.22 -4.53
CA SER A 42 -3.59 -8.29 -3.77
C SER A 42 -2.59 -9.07 -2.93
N TYR A 43 -3.00 -9.52 -1.74
CA TYR A 43 -2.15 -10.31 -0.81
C TYR A 43 -0.92 -9.57 -0.26
N SER A 44 -0.82 -8.26 -0.49
CA SER A 44 0.25 -7.43 0.05
C SER A 44 -0.01 -6.96 1.48
N PRO A 45 1.02 -6.47 2.19
CA PRO A 45 0.84 -5.77 3.45
C PRO A 45 -0.20 -4.63 3.37
N ALA A 46 -0.16 -3.82 2.31
CA ALA A 46 -1.10 -2.71 2.13
C ALA A 46 -2.56 -3.19 2.03
N ALA A 47 -2.83 -4.25 1.27
CA ALA A 47 -4.16 -4.82 1.14
C ALA A 47 -4.70 -5.33 2.49
N VAL A 48 -3.88 -6.09 3.22
CA VAL A 48 -4.25 -6.65 4.52
C VAL A 48 -4.37 -5.57 5.60
N GLY A 49 -3.56 -4.52 5.49
CA GLY A 49 -3.60 -3.36 6.37
C GLY A 49 -4.75 -2.39 6.09
N GLY A 50 -5.63 -2.71 5.14
CA GLY A 50 -6.84 -1.94 4.86
C GLY A 50 -6.62 -0.67 4.02
N LEU A 51 -5.47 -0.55 3.36
CA LEU A 51 -5.24 0.52 2.39
C LEU A 51 -6.06 0.26 1.13
N GLN A 52 -6.68 1.30 0.58
CA GLN A 52 -7.56 1.18 -0.58
C GLN A 52 -7.11 2.10 -1.72
N MET A 53 -7.50 1.75 -2.95
CA MET A 53 -7.37 2.65 -4.08
C MET A 53 -8.18 3.94 -3.83
N GLN A 54 -7.69 5.08 -4.32
CA GLN A 54 -8.25 6.42 -4.10
C GLN A 54 -8.11 6.94 -2.67
N ASP A 55 -7.33 6.28 -1.82
CA ASP A 55 -6.97 6.82 -0.52
C ASP A 55 -5.95 7.94 -0.66
N VAL A 56 -6.21 9.05 0.01
CA VAL A 56 -5.29 10.18 0.18
C VAL A 56 -4.46 9.93 1.44
N ILE A 57 -3.13 9.99 1.31
CA ILE A 57 -2.21 9.84 2.44
C ILE A 57 -2.00 11.20 3.11
N LEU A 58 -2.44 11.30 4.36
CA LEU A 58 -2.37 12.52 5.17
C LEU A 58 -1.11 12.54 6.05
N GLN A 59 -0.78 11.40 6.66
CA GLN A 59 0.39 11.27 7.53
C GLN A 59 1.12 9.95 7.33
N VAL A 60 2.44 9.98 7.56
CA VAL A 60 3.32 8.80 7.67
C VAL A 60 3.95 8.81 9.05
N ASN A 61 3.72 7.78 9.87
CA ASN A 61 4.22 7.69 11.25
C ASN A 61 3.97 8.96 12.08
N ARG A 62 2.79 9.57 11.92
CA ARG A 62 2.34 10.83 12.56
C ARG A 62 3.01 12.11 12.04
N GLU A 63 3.88 12.02 11.04
CA GLU A 63 4.40 13.19 10.32
C GLU A 63 3.43 13.55 9.18
N ASP A 64 3.08 14.83 9.07
CA ASP A 64 2.22 15.35 7.99
C ASP A 64 2.97 15.31 6.65
N VAL A 65 2.33 14.71 5.64
CA VAL A 65 2.86 14.59 4.28
C VAL A 65 1.90 15.13 3.22
N GLY A 66 0.83 15.83 3.62
CA GLY A 66 -0.23 16.29 2.73
C GLY A 66 0.21 17.36 1.73
N ASN A 67 1.34 18.04 1.98
CA ASN A 67 1.86 19.15 1.17
C ASN A 67 3.36 19.05 0.85
N VAL A 68 4.01 17.93 1.17
CA VAL A 68 5.46 17.75 0.90
C VAL A 68 5.69 17.30 -0.53
N ASP A 69 6.89 17.52 -1.07
CA ASP A 69 7.28 16.99 -2.37
C ASP A 69 7.48 15.46 -2.35
N TYR A 70 7.63 14.88 -3.54
CA TYR A 70 7.62 13.42 -3.71
C TYR A 70 8.88 12.77 -3.14
N GLU A 71 10.02 13.46 -3.19
CA GLU A 71 11.28 12.94 -2.67
C GLU A 71 11.22 12.89 -1.14
N THR A 72 10.77 13.98 -0.50
CA THR A 72 10.55 14.05 0.94
C THR A 72 9.53 12.99 1.39
N PHE A 73 8.40 12.85 0.68
CA PHE A 73 7.42 11.79 0.95
C PHE A 73 8.06 10.40 0.93
N ARG A 74 8.83 10.10 -0.12
CA ARG A 74 9.49 8.80 -0.29
C ARG A 74 10.49 8.53 0.85
N GLN A 75 11.30 9.53 1.21
CA GLN A 75 12.25 9.42 2.32
C GLN A 75 11.53 9.15 3.65
N CYS A 76 10.37 9.75 3.90
CA CYS A 76 9.56 9.44 5.09
C CYS A 76 9.11 7.96 5.12
N ILE A 77 8.63 7.42 3.99
CA ILE A 77 8.24 6.00 3.88
C ILE A 77 9.45 5.08 4.08
N ASP A 78 10.58 5.36 3.42
CA ASP A 78 11.77 4.52 3.51
C ASP A 78 12.36 4.52 4.93
N ARG A 79 12.39 5.68 5.59
CA ARG A 79 12.77 5.81 7.01
C ARG A 79 11.81 5.06 7.92
N ALA A 80 10.50 5.13 7.67
CA ALA A 80 9.50 4.43 8.45
C ALA A 80 9.70 2.91 8.36
N ARG A 81 9.93 2.38 7.15
CA ARG A 81 10.18 0.95 6.90
C ARG A 81 11.41 0.41 7.63
N GLN A 82 12.48 1.21 7.74
CA GLN A 82 13.70 0.80 8.45
C GLN A 82 13.52 0.74 9.97
N LYS A 83 12.62 1.54 10.53
CA LYS A 83 12.38 1.61 11.98
C LYS A 83 11.35 0.59 12.48
N GLY A 84 10.54 0.03 11.57
CA GLY A 84 9.51 -0.95 11.91
C GLY A 84 8.26 -0.80 11.04
N PRO A 85 7.05 -1.06 11.62
CA PRO A 85 5.80 -0.89 10.89
C PRO A 85 5.57 0.56 10.45
N VAL A 86 4.99 0.72 9.26
CA VAL A 86 4.62 2.01 8.69
C VAL A 86 3.16 2.30 9.01
N GLU A 87 2.89 3.36 9.75
CA GLU A 87 1.54 3.85 10.04
C GLU A 87 1.16 4.92 9.01
N LEU A 88 0.11 4.67 8.23
CA LEU A 88 -0.44 5.63 7.28
C LEU A 88 -1.79 6.12 7.77
N LEU A 89 -1.93 7.43 8.00
CA LEU A 89 -3.24 8.04 8.19
C LEU A 89 -3.80 8.39 6.82
N VAL A 90 -4.95 7.80 6.47
CA VAL A 90 -5.55 7.92 5.15
C VAL A 90 -7.04 8.23 5.23
N CYS A 91 -7.58 8.76 4.13
CA CYS A 91 -9.01 8.87 3.91
C CYS A 91 -9.33 8.77 2.43
N ASN A 92 -10.57 8.42 2.08
CA ASN A 92 -10.96 8.42 0.67
C ASN A 92 -10.92 9.84 0.06
N SER A 93 -10.60 9.95 -1.22
CA SER A 93 -10.51 11.22 -1.94
C SER A 93 -11.75 12.12 -1.82
N SER A 94 -12.96 11.56 -1.84
CA SER A 94 -14.19 12.34 -1.62
C SER A 94 -14.25 12.93 -0.20
N LYS A 95 -13.81 12.18 0.81
CA LYS A 95 -13.76 12.68 2.19
C LYS A 95 -12.72 13.79 2.35
N TYR A 96 -11.56 13.62 1.71
CA TYR A 96 -10.53 14.65 1.70
C TYR A 96 -11.05 15.97 1.11
N GLN A 97 -11.75 15.91 -0.03
CA GLN A 97 -12.35 17.09 -0.67
C GLN A 97 -13.37 17.78 0.24
N GLU A 98 -14.24 17.00 0.90
CA GLU A 98 -15.22 17.51 1.87
C GLU A 98 -14.52 18.22 3.04
N MET A 99 -13.51 17.58 3.64
CA MET A 99 -12.76 18.16 4.76
C MET A 99 -12.07 19.46 4.36
N LYS A 100 -11.48 19.50 3.15
CA LYS A 100 -10.83 20.69 2.61
C LYS A 100 -11.83 21.82 2.34
N ALA A 101 -13.00 21.52 1.77
CA ALA A 101 -14.03 22.51 1.45
C ALA A 101 -14.65 23.13 2.72
N ASN A 102 -14.82 22.32 3.76
CA ASN A 102 -15.45 22.72 5.01
C ASN A 102 -14.43 23.17 6.08
N SER A 103 -13.14 23.24 5.76
CA SER A 103 -12.05 23.55 6.71
C SER A 103 -12.09 22.67 7.97
N MET A 104 -12.46 21.39 7.82
CA MET A 104 -12.54 20.46 8.94
C MET A 104 -11.13 20.00 9.34
N PRO A 105 -10.79 20.02 10.65
CA PRO A 105 -9.51 19.53 11.12
C PRO A 105 -9.39 18.02 10.91
N ILE A 106 -8.17 17.57 10.59
CA ILE A 106 -7.83 16.14 10.59
C ILE A 106 -7.61 15.73 12.05
N ASP A 107 -8.47 14.85 12.57
CA ASP A 107 -8.34 14.26 13.91
C ASP A 107 -7.96 12.78 13.80
N PRO A 108 -6.66 12.43 13.98
CA PRO A 108 -6.20 11.03 13.93
C PRO A 108 -6.85 10.13 14.99
N SER A 109 -7.38 10.68 16.09
CA SER A 109 -8.00 9.89 17.15
C SER A 109 -9.35 9.31 16.73
N SER A 110 -10.00 9.94 15.74
CA SER A 110 -11.25 9.46 15.14
C SER A 110 -11.05 8.35 14.10
N ALA A 111 -9.80 8.00 13.77
CA ALA A 111 -9.49 7.05 12.71
C ALA A 111 -9.73 5.60 13.13
N ILE A 112 -10.33 4.81 12.23
CA ILE A 112 -10.45 3.36 12.39
C ILE A 112 -9.06 2.75 12.23
N ARG A 113 -8.61 2.01 13.25
CA ARG A 113 -7.30 1.36 13.25
C ARG A 113 -7.36 0.05 12.48
N MET A 114 -6.55 -0.04 11.44
CA MET A 114 -6.34 -1.25 10.64
C MET A 114 -4.88 -1.65 10.78
N GLY A 115 -4.58 -2.95 10.67
CA GLY A 115 -3.22 -3.40 10.84
C GLY A 115 -2.97 -4.75 10.22
N THR A 116 -1.77 -4.92 9.70
CA THR A 116 -1.28 -6.23 9.27
C THR A 116 -0.67 -6.99 10.44
N PRO A 117 -0.76 -8.33 10.46
CA PRO A 117 0.07 -9.14 11.34
C PRO A 117 1.57 -8.92 11.10
N ALA A 118 2.40 -9.26 12.09
CA ALA A 118 3.85 -9.08 12.02
C ALA A 118 4.50 -9.87 10.87
N THR A 119 3.92 -11.01 10.52
CA THR A 119 4.36 -11.89 9.43
C THR A 119 3.20 -12.19 8.48
N MET A 120 3.52 -12.57 7.24
CA MET A 120 2.50 -12.94 6.25
C MET A 120 1.70 -14.17 6.74
N PRO A 121 0.36 -14.10 6.83
CA PRO A 121 -0.46 -15.25 7.19
C PRO A 121 -0.30 -16.40 6.19
N GLU A 122 -0.38 -17.65 6.67
CA GLU A 122 -0.13 -18.82 5.80
C GLU A 122 -1.08 -18.90 4.61
N HIS A 123 -2.37 -18.61 4.80
CA HIS A 123 -3.35 -18.64 3.71
C HIS A 123 -3.00 -17.62 2.62
N ILE A 124 -2.62 -16.39 3.01
CA ILE A 124 -2.16 -15.34 2.10
C ILE A 124 -0.86 -15.75 1.41
N ARG A 125 0.08 -16.33 2.15
CA ARG A 125 1.34 -16.83 1.59
C ARG A 125 1.10 -17.88 0.50
N ASN A 126 0.21 -18.83 0.74
CA ASN A 126 -0.08 -19.89 -0.23
C ASN A 126 -0.68 -19.30 -1.52
N GLU A 127 -1.64 -18.38 -1.39
CA GLU A 127 -2.25 -17.72 -2.55
C GLU A 127 -1.27 -16.81 -3.31
N TYR A 128 -0.44 -16.07 -2.58
CA TYR A 128 0.61 -15.23 -3.15
C TYR A 128 1.63 -16.07 -3.92
N MET A 129 2.10 -17.18 -3.35
CA MET A 129 3.11 -18.07 -3.99
C MET A 129 2.56 -18.79 -5.22
N GLN A 130 1.27 -19.09 -5.28
CA GLN A 130 0.65 -19.68 -6.48
C GLN A 130 0.62 -18.72 -7.67
N ARG A 131 0.64 -17.41 -7.41
CA ARG A 131 0.56 -16.35 -8.44
C ARG A 131 1.89 -15.64 -8.68
N ALA A 132 2.90 -15.87 -7.83
CA ALA A 132 4.21 -15.28 -7.97
C ALA A 132 4.94 -15.81 -9.22
N PRO A 133 5.73 -14.96 -9.91
CA PRO A 133 6.66 -15.44 -10.93
C PRO A 133 7.55 -16.52 -10.35
N ARG A 134 7.69 -17.62 -11.08
CA ARG A 134 8.50 -18.78 -10.67
C ARG A 134 9.67 -18.95 -11.63
N ILE A 135 10.82 -19.34 -11.08
CA ILE A 135 11.93 -19.81 -11.89
C ILE A 135 11.57 -21.20 -12.41
N CYS A 136 11.51 -21.34 -13.73
CA CYS A 136 11.36 -22.64 -14.38
C CYS A 136 12.75 -23.11 -14.81
N GLU A 137 13.24 -24.20 -14.20
CA GLU A 137 14.41 -24.91 -14.72
C GLU A 137 13.96 -25.78 -15.89
N ILE A 138 14.36 -25.41 -17.11
CA ILE A 138 14.02 -26.14 -18.33
C ILE A 138 15.27 -26.87 -18.80
N LYS A 139 15.17 -28.19 -19.01
CA LYS A 139 16.25 -29.03 -19.54
C LYS A 139 15.86 -29.58 -20.90
N MET A 140 16.73 -29.39 -21.88
CA MET A 140 16.58 -29.97 -23.20
C MET A 140 17.07 -31.42 -23.15
N LYS A 141 16.26 -32.36 -23.62
CA LYS A 141 16.72 -33.74 -23.72
C LYS A 141 17.67 -33.91 -24.90
N PRO A 142 18.53 -34.94 -24.91
CA PRO A 142 19.44 -35.21 -26.04
C PRO A 142 18.73 -35.34 -27.39
N GLU A 143 17.50 -35.85 -27.39
CA GLU A 143 16.66 -36.03 -28.56
C GLU A 143 15.90 -34.76 -29.01
N ASP A 144 15.85 -33.72 -28.17
CA ASP A 144 15.11 -32.49 -28.47
C ASP A 144 15.98 -31.49 -29.23
N THR A 145 15.42 -30.86 -30.27
CA THR A 145 16.10 -29.82 -31.06
C THR A 145 15.70 -28.40 -30.66
N SER A 146 14.67 -28.26 -29.81
CA SER A 146 14.21 -26.97 -29.30
C SER A 146 13.42 -27.13 -28.00
N PHE A 147 13.24 -26.04 -27.25
CA PHE A 147 12.39 -26.01 -26.06
C PHE A 147 10.88 -25.84 -26.35
N GLY A 148 10.47 -25.79 -27.62
CA GLY A 148 9.07 -25.68 -28.00
C GLY A 148 8.43 -24.30 -27.80
N PHE A 149 9.22 -23.24 -27.61
CA PHE A 149 8.74 -21.86 -27.61
C PHE A 149 9.63 -20.96 -28.48
N ALA A 150 9.04 -19.89 -29.01
CA ALA A 150 9.75 -18.83 -29.72
C ALA A 150 9.66 -17.53 -28.93
N VAL A 151 10.74 -16.75 -28.90
CA VAL A 151 10.71 -15.40 -28.35
C VAL A 151 10.29 -14.46 -29.47
N ALA A 152 9.14 -13.81 -29.32
CA ALA A 152 8.70 -12.76 -30.24
C ALA A 152 9.31 -11.42 -29.81
N ASN A 153 9.79 -10.64 -30.79
CA ASN A 153 10.25 -9.26 -30.60
C ASN A 153 9.07 -8.29 -30.54
#